data_AF-A0A6L6MXI8-F1
#
_entry.id   AF-A0A6L6MXI8-F1
#
_cell.length_a   1.000
_cell.length_b   1.000
_cell.length_c   1.000
_cell.angle_alpha   90.00
_cell.angle_beta   90.00
_cell.angle_gamma   90.00
#
_symmetry.space_group_name_H-M   'P 1'
#
loop_
_entity.id
_entity.type
_entity.pdbx_description
1 polymer ?
#
loop_
_entity_poly.entity_id
_entity_poly.type
_entity_poly.pdbx_seq_one_letter_code
_entity_poly.pdbx_strand_id
1 'polypeptide(L)'
;MGNERMILSPGSLAGGWESLDGSPDFYIFRDSSGDYRLLAYSLDAEYGRGSFSLYRIDGDGEGCHIRIGTKECRFMSEGCPHTLHVMGWGRYMRN
;
A
#
# COMPACT_ATOMS: atom_id res chain seq x y z
N MET A 1 8.85 26.57 -0.02
CA MET A 1 9.39 25.41 0.70
C MET A 1 9.18 24.21 -0.20
N GLY A 2 10.27 23.63 -0.71
CA GLY A 2 10.21 22.56 -1.69
C GLY A 2 9.54 21.32 -1.12
N ASN A 3 8.55 20.80 -1.82
CA ASN A 3 7.97 19.49 -1.63
C ASN A 3 9.01 18.44 -2.02
N GLU A 4 9.96 18.16 -1.14
CA GLU A 4 10.83 16.98 -1.25
C GLU A 4 9.91 15.76 -1.27
N ARG A 5 9.73 15.16 -2.46
CA ARG A 5 9.06 13.86 -2.59
C ARG A 5 9.94 12.87 -1.84
N MET A 6 9.54 12.52 -0.61
CA MET A 6 10.23 11.51 0.15
C MET A 6 10.11 10.20 -0.62
N ILE A 7 11.22 9.73 -1.20
CA ILE A 7 11.26 8.45 -1.90
C ILE A 7 11.04 7.37 -0.83
N LEU A 8 9.86 6.76 -0.87
CA LEU A 8 9.48 5.74 0.08
C LEU A 8 10.22 4.44 -0.25
N SER A 9 10.94 3.92 0.74
CA SER A 9 11.48 2.56 0.64
C SER A 9 10.40 1.55 1.04
N PRO A 10 10.35 0.35 0.44
CA PRO A 10 9.37 -0.67 0.84
C PRO A 10 9.49 -1.05 2.32
N GLY A 11 10.71 -1.02 2.86
CA GLY A 11 10.99 -1.30 4.28
C GLY A 11 10.38 -0.27 5.24
N SER A 12 10.40 1.02 4.88
CA SER A 12 9.71 2.05 5.69
C SER A 12 8.20 1.87 5.76
N LEU A 13 7.62 1.17 4.77
CA LEU A 13 6.19 0.91 4.65
C LEU A 13 5.75 -0.42 5.30
N ALA A 14 6.67 -1.25 5.78
CA ALA A 14 6.35 -2.56 6.36
C ALA A 14 5.44 -2.46 7.59
N GLY A 15 4.37 -3.24 7.66
CA GLY A 15 3.38 -3.18 8.74
C GLY A 15 1.94 -3.06 8.23
N GLY A 16 1.03 -2.86 9.17
CA GLY A 16 -0.41 -2.75 8.91
C GLY A 16 -0.84 -1.33 8.56
N TRP A 17 -1.76 -1.24 7.60
CA TRP A 17 -2.34 -0.01 7.10
C TRP A 17 -3.85 -0.17 7.02
N GLU A 18 -4.55 0.70 7.73
CA GLU A 18 -6.01 0.76 7.81
C GLU A 18 -6.54 1.84 6.87
N SER A 19 -7.55 1.52 6.08
CA SER A 19 -8.16 2.47 5.16
C SER A 19 -8.98 3.51 5.91
N LEU A 20 -8.91 4.76 5.43
CA LEU A 20 -9.73 5.88 5.89
C LEU A 20 -11.02 6.07 5.11
N ASP A 21 -11.15 5.43 3.96
CA ASP A 21 -12.16 5.70 2.93
C ASP A 21 -12.93 4.45 2.49
N GLY A 22 -12.81 3.35 3.24
CA GLY A 22 -13.53 2.10 2.97
C GLY A 22 -12.89 1.23 1.89
N SER A 23 -11.68 1.59 1.46
CA SER A 23 -10.81 0.71 0.67
C SER A 23 -10.29 -0.47 1.49
N PRO A 24 -9.75 -1.51 0.85
CA PRO A 24 -9.21 -2.68 1.56
C PRO A 24 -8.08 -2.30 2.50
N ASP A 25 -8.13 -2.77 3.75
CA ASP A 25 -6.98 -2.75 4.67
C ASP A 25 -5.86 -3.64 4.12
N PHE A 26 -4.62 -3.33 4.46
CA PHE A 26 -3.51 -4.15 3.99
C PHE A 26 -2.33 -4.24 4.95
N TYR A 27 -1.51 -5.26 4.71
CA TYR A 27 -0.26 -5.50 5.42
C TYR A 27 0.90 -5.61 4.43
N ILE A 28 1.97 -4.87 4.70
CA ILE A 28 3.21 -4.92 3.91
C ILE A 28 4.26 -5.73 4.66
N PHE A 29 4.82 -6.74 3.99
CA PHE A 29 5.84 -7.61 4.57
C PHE A 29 6.90 -8.00 3.55
N ARG A 30 8.05 -8.46 4.05
CA ARG A 30 9.09 -9.08 3.23
C ARG A 30 8.87 -10.59 3.23
N ASP A 31 8.72 -11.19 2.05
CA ASP A 31 8.53 -12.63 1.92
C ASP A 31 9.86 -13.41 2.03
N SER A 32 9.78 -14.74 1.95
CA SER A 32 10.96 -15.62 2.07
C SER A 32 11.96 -15.49 0.94
N SER A 33 11.57 -14.91 -0.21
CA SER A 33 12.47 -14.59 -1.32
C SER A 33 13.20 -13.25 -1.13
N GLY A 34 12.80 -12.47 -0.12
CA GLY A 34 13.32 -11.13 0.14
C GLY A 34 12.57 -10.01 -0.59
N ASP A 35 11.59 -10.36 -1.42
CA ASP A 35 10.71 -9.41 -2.10
C ASP A 35 9.70 -8.82 -1.10
N TYR A 36 9.33 -7.56 -1.29
CA TYR A 36 8.23 -6.95 -0.52
C TYR A 36 6.88 -7.24 -1.18
N ARG A 37 5.90 -7.59 -0.36
CA ARG A 37 4.53 -7.91 -0.77
C ARG A 37 3.54 -7.05 -0.01
N LEU A 38 2.42 -6.76 -0.66
CA LEU A 38 1.24 -6.17 -0.06
C LEU A 38 0.12 -7.22 -0.05
N LEU A 39 -0.35 -7.58 1.14
CA LEU A 39 -1.52 -8.43 1.33
C LEU A 39 -2.70 -7.54 1.70
N ALA A 40 -3.68 -7.43 0.80
CA ALA A 40 -4.90 -6.67 1.02
C ALA A 40 -6.06 -7.59 1.40
N TYR A 41 -6.90 -7.12 2.32
CA TYR A 41 -8.15 -7.77 2.70
C TYR A 41 -9.33 -6.87 2.34
N SER A 42 -10.23 -7.37 1.51
CA SER A 42 -11.51 -6.70 1.21
C SER A 42 -12.67 -7.51 1.77
N LEU A 43 -13.63 -6.83 2.37
CA LEU A 43 -14.89 -7.40 2.82
C LEU A 43 -16.01 -6.92 1.91
N ASP A 44 -16.62 -7.85 1.18
CA ASP A 44 -17.91 -7.63 0.55
C ASP A 44 -18.99 -7.71 1.64
N ALA A 45 -19.39 -6.55 2.14
CA ALA A 45 -20.38 -6.43 3.20
C ALA A 45 -21.79 -6.87 2.77
N GLU A 46 -22.12 -6.80 1.47
CA GLU A 46 -23.44 -7.21 0.97
C GLU A 46 -23.62 -8.73 1.06
N TYR A 47 -22.55 -9.49 0.79
CA TYR A 47 -22.59 -10.95 0.78
C TYR A 47 -21.86 -11.59 1.97
N GLY A 48 -21.30 -10.79 2.87
CA GLY A 48 -20.52 -11.24 4.04
C GLY A 48 -19.27 -12.05 3.64
N ARG A 49 -18.65 -11.73 2.49
CA ARG A 49 -17.52 -12.49 1.95
C ARG A 49 -16.23 -11.68 2.00
N GLY A 50 -15.22 -12.23 2.67
CA GLY A 50 -13.87 -11.70 2.64
C GLY A 50 -13.07 -12.25 1.47
N SER A 51 -12.18 -11.44 0.90
CA SER A 51 -11.17 -11.91 -0.06
C SER A 51 -9.81 -11.33 0.26
N PHE A 52 -8.77 -12.11 -0.02
CA PHE A 52 -7.38 -11.68 0.09
C PHE A 52 -6.79 -11.53 -1.30
N SER A 53 -6.06 -10.43 -1.51
CA SER A 53 -5.28 -10.20 -2.73
C SER A 53 -3.83 -9.93 -2.36
N LEU A 54 -2.91 -10.59 -3.05
CA LEU A 54 -1.47 -10.45 -2.82
C LEU A 54 -0.83 -9.77 -4.02
N TYR A 55 -0.08 -8.69 -3.75
CA TYR A 55 0.61 -7.91 -4.77
C TYR A 55 2.12 -7.89 -4.51
N ARG A 56 2.90 -7.90 -5.60
CA ARG A 56 4.32 -7.58 -5.56
C ARG A 56 4.47 -6.07 -5.43
N ILE A 57 5.33 -5.62 -4.51
CA ILE A 57 5.76 -4.23 -4.46
C ILE A 57 7.05 -4.13 -5.26
N ASP A 58 7.00 -3.34 -6.32
CA ASP A 58 8.17 -3.01 -7.13
C ASP A 58 8.69 -1.64 -6.71
N GLY A 59 10.00 -1.44 -6.85
CA GLY A 59 10.66 -0.15 -6.68
C GLY A 59 11.47 0.20 -7.92
N ASP A 60 11.29 1.41 -8.44
CA ASP A 60 11.89 1.89 -9.69
C ASP A 60 12.84 3.09 -9.49
N GLY A 61 13.23 3.37 -8.24
CA GLY A 61 14.07 4.50 -7.88
C GLY A 61 13.32 5.82 -7.70
N GLU A 62 12.07 5.92 -8.19
CA GLU A 62 11.18 7.06 -7.93
C GLU A 62 10.25 6.81 -6.72
N GLY A 63 10.05 5.54 -6.36
CA GLY A 63 9.27 5.15 -5.18
C GLY A 63 8.86 3.68 -5.23
N CYS A 64 7.86 3.34 -4.42
CA CYS A 64 7.21 2.04 -4.44
C CYS A 64 5.94 2.08 -5.29
N HIS A 65 5.60 0.98 -5.95
CA HIS A 65 4.32 0.79 -6.61
C HIS A 65 3.86 -0.67 -6.60
N ILE A 66 2.56 -0.88 -6.77
CA ILE A 66 1.96 -2.18 -7.08
C ILE A 66 1.29 -2.12 -8.45
N ARG A 67 1.11 -3.27 -9.08
CA ARG A 67 0.30 -3.40 -10.30
C ARG A 67 -0.95 -4.23 -10.05
N ILE A 68 -2.07 -3.71 -10.51
CA ILE A 68 -3.39 -4.33 -10.40
C ILE A 68 -3.95 -4.47 -11.81
N GLY A 69 -3.88 -5.67 -12.37
CA GLY A 69 -4.11 -5.88 -13.80
C GLY A 69 -3.12 -5.04 -14.62
N THR A 70 -3.64 -4.09 -15.40
CA THR A 70 -2.83 -3.15 -16.20
C THR A 70 -2.60 -1.80 -15.53
N LYS A 71 -3.16 -1.56 -14.34
CA LYS A 71 -3.03 -0.29 -13.61
C LYS A 71 -1.83 -0.32 -12.67
N GLU A 72 -1.06 0.76 -12.66
CA GLU A 72 0.00 1.01 -11.68
C GLU A 72 -0.53 1.92 -10.57
N CYS A 73 -0.35 1.50 -9.32
CA CYS A 73 -0.73 2.25 -8.13
C CYS A 73 0.54 2.61 -7.36
N ARG A 74 0.85 3.92 -7.27
CA ARG A 74 2.04 4.43 -6.58
C ARG A 74 1.76 4.78 -5.12
N PHE A 75 2.75 4.55 -4.28
CA PHE A 75 2.75 4.92 -2.87
C PHE A 75 3.27 6.35 -2.72
N MET A 76 2.49 7.20 -2.06
CA MET A 76 2.81 8.61 -1.84
C MET A 76 2.81 8.89 -0.35
N SER A 77 3.94 9.40 0.16
CA SER A 77 4.00 9.93 1.52
C SER A 77 3.28 11.27 1.57
N GLU A 78 2.47 11.49 2.61
CA GLU A 78 1.83 12.79 2.86
C GLU A 78 2.64 13.65 3.85
N GLY A 79 3.92 13.33 4.06
CA GLY A 79 4.80 14.09 4.97
C GLY A 79 4.69 13.71 6.45
N CYS A 80 3.88 12.70 6.78
CA CYS A 80 3.80 12.10 8.11
C CYS A 80 4.08 10.58 8.00
N PRO A 81 4.91 9.99 8.89
CA PRO A 81 5.28 8.56 8.83
C PRO A 81 4.12 7.59 9.07
N HIS A 82 2.96 8.11 9.48
CA HIS A 82 1.76 7.34 9.81
C HIS A 82 0.65 7.45 8.77
N THR A 83 0.83 8.23 7.71
CA THR A 83 -0.17 8.44 6.66
C THR A 83 0.40 8.06 5.30
N LEU A 84 -0.38 7.30 4.53
CA LEU A 84 0.01 6.83 3.22
C LEU A 84 -1.15 7.00 2.24
N HIS A 85 -0.87 7.56 1.07
CA HIS A 85 -1.82 7.59 -0.04
C HIS A 85 -1.37 6.59 -1.11
N VAL A 86 -2.23 5.62 -1.42
CA VAL A 86 -2.03 4.68 -2.54
C VAL A 86 -2.89 5.15 -3.69
N MET A 87 -2.24 5.64 -4.76
CA MET A 87 -2.95 6.21 -5.91
C MET A 87 -3.90 5.20 -6.55
N GLY A 88 -5.18 5.53 -6.62
CA GLY A 88 -6.23 4.68 -7.17
C GLY A 88 -6.88 3.72 -6.15
N TRP A 89 -6.40 3.68 -4.92
CA TRP A 89 -7.02 2.93 -3.80
C TRP A 89 -7.54 3.87 -2.73
N GLY A 90 -6.72 4.78 -2.20
CA GLY A 90 -7.18 5.66 -1.13
C GLY A 90 -6.13 6.02 -0.11
N ARG A 91 -6.58 6.60 1.00
CA ARG A 91 -5.74 7.05 2.10
C ARG A 91 -5.77 6.07 3.25
N TYR A 92 -4.62 5.92 3.88
CA TYR A 92 -4.36 4.91 4.90
C TYR A 92 -3.67 5.51 6.12
N MET A 93 -4.01 5.00 7.29
CA MET A 93 -3.26 5.22 8.53
C MET A 93 -2.54 3.96 8.96
N ARG A 94 -1.35 4.14 9.52
CA ARG A 94 -0.61 3.03 10.10
C ARG A 94 -1.23 2.61 11.43
N ASN A 95 -1.43 1.31 11.62
CA ASN A 95 -1.76 0.70 12.92
C ASN A 95 -0.49 0.56 13.76
#